data_AF-A0A660MR02-F1
#
_entry.id   AF-A0A660MR02-F1
#
_cell.length_a   1.000
_cell.length_b   1.000
_cell.length_c   1.000
_cell.angle_alpha   90.00
_cell.angle_beta   90.00
_cell.angle_gamma   90.00
#
_symmetry.space_group_name_H-M   'P 1'
#
loop_
_entity.id
_entity.type
_entity.pdbx_description
1 polymer ?
#
loop_
_entity_poly.entity_id
_entity_poly.type
_entity_poly.pdbx_seq_one_letter_code
_entity_poly.pdbx_strand_id
1 'polypeptide(L)'
;MFKPMQELTIEKGVETEKAKSKVYLFLGALGSGKTTLINNLSQNFPENTLVIINDVGSINIDVSRINGLDTIPLQNGCICCDDTNSLEDVLKKIKEDERQGTIRNIIIEPSGIAGGTNIKKILNRNGFETKTITLVDENHFEQRTDLEKRVNENQVKVADIIGKTWNNGENTESVENWIKDIAPGIEIVDIPTGDDKEKFRGLWEKLSEPTKENISNTRKTVFKILDNTHTHNTLSTHSYETDISKFKLEEIINILGDNLIRAKGVLAGGQEFDYVHGSLNFGEFTDKSGHFNLITSTDFDENILGLNLKEKNMETNNYNLSEMLDFSKSEEKINILLRQYNERNEMNFELENLNNSLKNAKTEQERQDISEKITKLKFTQDKLGDDMKYDNPYIWVEYKIQAYAGGAGEIKTINDFRTHCNKPDYICGKRLDFLNKYLKEKYDLDIMDDNSVDGNEYLSEFLENGIIKELSQNKEFMEKWLSYEYFMRGDEVAKWKNYVKN
;
A
#
# COMPACT_ATOMS: atom_id res chain seq x y z
N MET A 1 3.56 -37.72 76.01
CA MET A 1 3.71 -36.54 75.13
C MET A 1 3.49 -37.03 73.70
N PHE A 2 2.49 -36.44 73.04
CA PHE A 2 2.03 -36.60 71.63
C PHE A 2 1.43 -37.93 71.14
N LYS A 3 0.11 -37.85 70.88
CA LYS A 3 -0.73 -38.79 70.11
C LYS A 3 -0.35 -38.75 68.61
N PRO A 4 -0.62 -39.82 67.83
CA PRO A 4 -0.51 -39.80 66.37
C PRO A 4 -1.62 -38.92 65.77
N MET A 5 -1.25 -38.15 64.74
CA MET A 5 -2.10 -37.23 64.01
C MET A 5 -3.14 -38.00 63.18
N GLN A 6 -4.43 -37.71 63.40
CA GLN A 6 -5.55 -38.20 62.60
C GLN A 6 -5.57 -37.57 61.21
N GLU A 7 -6.02 -38.36 60.23
CA GLU A 7 -6.31 -37.97 58.85
C GLU A 7 -7.14 -36.68 58.77
N LEU A 8 -6.63 -35.68 58.05
CA LEU A 8 -7.43 -34.57 57.56
C LEU A 8 -8.05 -34.99 56.22
N THR A 9 -9.35 -35.19 56.25
CA THR A 9 -10.26 -35.28 55.11
C THR A 9 -10.02 -34.08 54.19
N ILE A 10 -9.65 -34.35 52.93
CA ILE A 10 -9.57 -33.33 51.89
C ILE A 10 -11.02 -32.93 51.55
N GLU A 11 -11.44 -31.76 52.02
CA GLU A 11 -12.66 -31.12 51.52
C GLU A 11 -12.52 -30.91 50.01
N LYS A 12 -13.56 -31.31 49.27
CA LYS A 12 -13.68 -31.07 47.83
C LYS A 12 -13.51 -29.58 47.57
N GLY A 13 -12.34 -29.20 47.05
CA GLY A 13 -12.08 -27.85 46.60
C GLY A 13 -13.17 -27.43 45.63
N VAL A 14 -13.76 -26.27 45.91
CA VAL A 14 -14.44 -25.44 44.91
C VAL A 14 -13.51 -25.38 43.70
N GLU A 15 -13.93 -25.91 42.55
CA GLU A 15 -13.26 -25.64 41.28
C GLU A 15 -13.29 -24.13 41.09
N THR A 16 -12.23 -23.44 41.50
CA THR A 16 -12.02 -22.05 41.11
C THR A 16 -12.00 -22.05 39.60
N GLU A 17 -13.00 -21.43 38.96
CA GLU A 17 -13.02 -21.20 37.52
C GLU A 17 -11.64 -20.67 37.13
N LYS A 18 -10.83 -21.50 36.45
CA LYS A 18 -9.53 -21.07 35.98
C LYS A 18 -9.78 -19.84 35.12
N ALA A 19 -9.10 -18.73 35.44
CA ALA A 19 -9.15 -17.53 34.63
C ALA A 19 -8.89 -17.90 33.17
N LYS A 20 -9.68 -17.37 32.24
CA LYS A 20 -9.58 -17.68 30.81
C LYS A 20 -9.13 -16.46 30.05
N SER A 21 -8.45 -16.69 28.93
CA SER A 21 -8.09 -15.59 28.04
C SER A 21 -9.34 -14.98 27.42
N LYS A 22 -9.40 -13.64 27.37
CA LYS A 22 -10.53 -12.88 26.82
C LYS A 22 -10.22 -12.41 25.41
N VAL A 23 -11.19 -12.49 24.51
CA VAL A 23 -11.02 -12.03 23.13
C VAL A 23 -11.88 -10.79 22.88
N TYR A 24 -11.27 -9.75 22.31
CA TYR A 24 -11.94 -8.57 21.78
C TYR A 24 -11.80 -8.58 20.26
N LEU A 25 -12.89 -8.84 19.56
CA LEU A 25 -12.94 -8.94 18.10
C LEU A 25 -13.41 -7.59 17.52
N PHE A 26 -12.53 -6.89 16.82
CA PHE A 26 -12.83 -5.62 16.15
C PHE A 26 -13.21 -5.86 14.70
N LEU A 27 -14.49 -5.71 14.37
CA LEU A 27 -15.04 -5.84 13.01
C LEU A 27 -15.37 -4.47 12.43
N GLY A 28 -15.68 -4.44 11.15
CA GLY A 28 -16.06 -3.23 10.41
C GLY A 28 -15.56 -3.31 8.98
N ALA A 29 -16.24 -2.59 8.07
CA ALA A 29 -15.83 -2.50 6.67
C ALA A 29 -14.39 -1.99 6.52
N LEU A 30 -13.86 -2.13 5.31
CA LEU A 30 -12.65 -1.44 4.92
C LEU A 30 -12.81 0.08 5.14
N GLY A 31 -11.77 0.75 5.62
CA GLY A 31 -11.81 2.20 5.89
C GLY A 31 -12.57 2.63 7.15
N SER A 32 -13.24 1.73 7.86
CA SER A 32 -14.01 2.05 9.08
C SER A 32 -13.17 2.44 10.31
N GLY A 33 -11.86 2.67 10.16
CA GLY A 33 -10.99 3.10 11.26
C GLY A 33 -10.59 2.04 12.31
N LYS A 34 -10.70 0.73 12.02
CA LYS A 34 -10.37 -0.36 12.98
C LYS A 34 -8.95 -0.26 13.54
N THR A 35 -7.94 -0.29 12.68
CA THR A 35 -6.53 -0.20 13.09
C THR A 35 -6.23 1.10 13.83
N THR A 36 -6.79 2.22 13.35
CA THR A 36 -6.65 3.53 14.00
C THR A 36 -7.22 3.51 15.42
N LEU A 37 -8.39 2.91 15.61
CA LEU A 37 -9.00 2.77 16.94
C LEU A 37 -8.14 1.89 17.85
N ILE A 38 -7.65 0.75 17.35
CA ILE A 38 -6.79 -0.15 18.13
C ILE A 38 -5.51 0.58 18.59
N ASN A 39 -4.89 1.36 17.71
CA ASN A 39 -3.72 2.18 18.07
C ASN A 39 -4.03 3.20 19.16
N ASN A 40 -5.14 3.92 19.04
CA ASN A 40 -5.54 4.90 20.04
C ASN A 40 -5.91 4.27 21.39
N LEU A 41 -6.42 3.02 21.38
CA LEU A 41 -6.72 2.27 22.59
C LEU A 41 -5.51 1.56 23.20
N SER A 42 -4.43 1.34 22.43
CA SER A 42 -3.29 0.50 22.81
C SER A 42 -2.67 0.83 24.18
N GLN A 43 -2.54 2.12 24.50
CA GLN A 43 -1.99 2.60 25.78
C GLN A 43 -2.86 2.23 27.00
N ASN A 44 -4.11 1.84 26.77
CA ASN A 44 -5.06 1.48 27.82
C ASN A 44 -5.24 -0.04 27.95
N PHE A 45 -4.64 -0.83 27.05
CA PHE A 45 -4.73 -2.28 27.12
C PHE A 45 -3.93 -2.83 28.31
N PRO A 46 -4.38 -3.96 28.91
CA PRO A 46 -3.60 -4.66 29.93
C PRO A 46 -2.21 -5.08 29.40
N GLU A 47 -1.20 -5.15 30.26
CA GLU A 47 0.18 -5.50 29.86
C GLU A 47 0.32 -6.86 29.18
N ASN A 48 -0.57 -7.82 29.49
CA ASN A 48 -0.60 -9.17 28.90
C ASN A 48 -1.45 -9.24 27.61
N THR A 49 -1.55 -8.14 26.87
CA THR A 49 -2.34 -8.08 25.64
C THR A 49 -1.55 -8.58 24.44
N LEU A 50 -2.16 -9.53 23.73
CA LEU A 50 -1.70 -10.05 22.45
C LEU A 50 -2.61 -9.49 21.35
N VAL A 51 -2.03 -8.86 20.34
CA VAL A 51 -2.80 -8.37 19.19
C VAL A 51 -2.57 -9.27 17.98
N ILE A 52 -3.66 -9.76 17.39
CA ILE A 52 -3.67 -10.56 16.17
C ILE A 52 -4.30 -9.70 15.08
N ILE A 53 -3.46 -9.22 14.15
CA ILE A 53 -3.93 -8.42 13.01
C ILE A 53 -3.83 -9.26 11.74
N ASN A 54 -4.90 -9.24 10.96
CA ASN A 54 -4.94 -9.75 9.61
C ASN A 54 -5.42 -8.65 8.66
N ASP A 55 -4.48 -8.02 7.95
CA ASP A 55 -4.80 -7.16 6.81
C ASP A 55 -5.12 -8.02 5.56
N VAL A 56 -5.64 -7.38 4.52
CA VAL A 56 -5.92 -8.02 3.23
C VAL A 56 -4.64 -8.04 2.41
N GLY A 57 -3.97 -9.18 2.33
CA GLY A 57 -2.75 -9.34 1.54
C GLY A 57 -1.75 -10.32 2.15
N SER A 58 -0.77 -10.77 1.37
CA SER A 58 0.42 -11.47 1.91
C SER A 58 1.33 -10.54 2.73
N ILE A 59 1.19 -9.22 2.53
CA ILE A 59 1.92 -8.17 3.24
C ILE A 59 0.98 -7.51 4.24
N ASN A 60 1.31 -7.53 5.52
CA ASN A 60 0.46 -6.98 6.57
C ASN A 60 0.85 -5.52 6.87
N ILE A 61 0.21 -4.57 6.20
CA ILE A 61 0.57 -3.13 6.26
C ILE A 61 0.29 -2.58 7.66
N ASP A 62 -0.75 -3.09 8.32
CA ASP A 62 -1.27 -2.56 9.57
C ASP A 62 -0.50 -2.96 10.84
N VAL A 63 0.26 -4.06 10.81
CA VAL A 63 1.11 -4.51 11.94
C VAL A 63 2.09 -3.44 12.39
N SER A 64 2.60 -2.68 11.43
CA SER A 64 3.59 -1.64 11.68
C SER A 64 3.08 -0.39 12.39
N ARG A 65 1.75 -0.22 12.45
CA ARG A 65 1.12 0.93 13.09
C ARG A 65 0.89 0.70 14.58
N ILE A 66 0.97 -0.56 15.05
CA ILE A 66 0.86 -0.93 16.46
C ILE A 66 2.26 -0.87 17.11
N ASN A 67 2.49 0.16 17.93
CA ASN A 67 3.73 0.30 18.69
C ASN A 67 3.56 -0.21 20.13
N GLY A 68 4.51 -1.03 20.60
CA GLY A 68 4.65 -1.38 22.02
C GLY A 68 3.80 -2.56 22.53
N LEU A 69 3.15 -3.34 21.65
CA LEU A 69 2.38 -4.53 22.01
C LEU A 69 2.92 -5.80 21.36
N ASP A 70 2.77 -6.95 22.03
CA ASP A 70 3.05 -8.26 21.47
C ASP A 70 2.05 -8.51 20.32
N THR A 71 2.54 -8.51 19.09
CA THR A 71 1.70 -8.54 17.88
C THR A 71 2.06 -9.74 17.03
N ILE A 72 1.07 -10.58 16.72
CA ILE A 72 1.22 -11.71 15.81
C ILE A 72 0.56 -11.34 14.47
N PRO A 73 1.35 -11.14 13.40
CA PRO A 73 0.78 -11.08 12.06
C PRO A 73 0.30 -12.48 11.66
N LEU A 74 -0.91 -12.57 11.11
CA LEU A 74 -1.29 -13.75 10.34
C LEU A 74 -0.77 -13.55 8.91
N GLN A 75 0.20 -14.36 8.50
CA GLN A 75 0.75 -14.38 7.14
C GLN A 75 0.15 -15.55 6.36
N ASN A 76 -0.27 -15.26 5.12
CA ASN A 76 -0.90 -16.14 4.13
C ASN A 76 -2.40 -16.41 4.36
N GLY A 77 -3.20 -15.99 3.38
CA GLY A 77 -4.61 -16.33 3.25
C GLY A 77 -5.52 -15.49 4.14
N CYS A 78 -6.37 -14.67 3.52
CA CYS A 78 -7.42 -13.94 4.23
C CYS A 78 -8.20 -14.88 5.18
N ILE A 79 -8.39 -14.43 6.43
CA ILE A 79 -9.41 -15.00 7.34
C ILE A 79 -10.82 -14.95 6.72
N CYS A 80 -11.02 -14.24 5.61
CA CYS A 80 -12.33 -14.14 5.00
C CYS A 80 -12.80 -15.44 4.35
N CYS A 81 -11.93 -16.27 3.76
CA CYS A 81 -12.42 -17.12 2.68
C CYS A 81 -11.82 -18.55 2.55
N ASP A 82 -10.53 -18.83 2.81
CA ASP A 82 -10.01 -20.21 2.65
C ASP A 82 -8.92 -20.68 3.66
N ASP A 83 -8.28 -19.80 4.44
CA ASP A 83 -7.17 -20.19 5.33
C ASP A 83 -7.48 -19.99 6.82
N THR A 84 -8.52 -20.67 7.32
CA THR A 84 -8.87 -20.66 8.75
C THR A 84 -7.84 -21.37 9.63
N ASN A 85 -6.88 -22.09 9.03
CA ASN A 85 -5.89 -22.91 9.74
C ASN A 85 -4.89 -22.04 10.51
N SER A 86 -4.49 -20.89 9.96
CA SER A 86 -3.53 -19.97 10.59
C SER A 86 -4.07 -19.39 11.91
N LEU A 87 -5.33 -18.94 11.92
CA LEU A 87 -6.01 -18.48 13.14
C LEU A 87 -6.18 -19.64 14.14
N GLU A 88 -6.61 -20.82 13.69
CA GLU A 88 -6.77 -21.98 14.56
C GLU A 88 -5.47 -22.39 15.26
N ASP A 89 -4.34 -22.36 14.57
CA ASP A 89 -3.05 -22.72 15.15
C ASP A 89 -2.58 -21.71 16.20
N VAL A 90 -2.80 -20.41 15.96
CA VAL A 90 -2.56 -19.37 16.98
C VAL A 90 -3.47 -19.58 18.19
N LEU A 91 -4.76 -19.84 17.97
CA LEU A 91 -5.72 -20.10 19.05
C LEU A 91 -5.36 -21.35 19.87
N LYS A 92 -4.88 -22.43 19.23
CA LYS A 92 -4.39 -23.63 19.92
C LYS A 92 -3.20 -23.30 20.81
N LYS A 93 -2.21 -22.57 20.30
CA LYS A 93 -1.04 -22.14 21.08
C LYS A 93 -1.45 -21.30 22.30
N ILE A 94 -2.39 -20.38 22.12
CA ILE A 94 -2.94 -19.59 23.22
C ILE A 94 -3.63 -20.48 24.27
N LYS A 95 -4.37 -21.52 23.85
CA LYS A 95 -4.97 -22.48 24.79
C LYS A 95 -3.94 -23.36 25.49
N GLU A 96 -2.82 -23.66 24.87
CA GLU A 96 -1.70 -24.33 25.51
C GLU A 96 -1.06 -23.44 26.57
N ASP A 97 -0.79 -22.17 26.26
CA ASP A 97 -0.33 -21.16 27.21
C ASP A 97 -1.31 -21.00 28.39
N GLU A 98 -2.62 -20.95 28.11
CA GLU A 98 -3.68 -20.88 29.13
C GLU A 98 -3.65 -22.10 30.08
N ARG A 99 -3.39 -23.30 29.55
CA ARG A 99 -3.21 -24.53 30.37
C ARG A 99 -1.95 -24.49 31.23
N GLN A 100 -0.93 -23.76 30.80
CA GLN A 100 0.31 -23.54 31.53
C GLN A 100 0.21 -22.38 32.54
N GLY A 101 -0.93 -21.70 32.61
CA GLY A 101 -1.22 -20.63 33.58
C GLY A 101 -1.05 -19.21 33.03
N THR A 102 -0.74 -19.06 31.74
CA THR A 102 -0.61 -17.75 31.09
C THR A 102 -1.94 -17.31 30.51
N ILE A 103 -2.59 -16.35 31.17
CA ILE A 103 -3.85 -15.74 30.71
C ILE A 103 -3.53 -14.47 29.94
N ARG A 104 -4.16 -14.28 28.78
CA ARG A 104 -3.95 -13.10 27.92
C ARG A 104 -5.25 -12.35 27.64
N ASN A 105 -5.13 -11.07 27.34
CA ASN A 105 -6.15 -10.32 26.62
C ASN A 105 -5.81 -10.39 25.14
N ILE A 106 -6.76 -10.75 24.28
CA ILE A 106 -6.47 -11.00 22.88
C ILE A 106 -7.30 -10.02 22.06
N ILE A 107 -6.64 -9.13 21.34
CA ILE A 107 -7.29 -8.25 20.37
C ILE A 107 -7.19 -8.92 19.01
N ILE A 108 -8.31 -9.05 18.30
CA ILE A 108 -8.33 -9.61 16.95
C ILE A 108 -8.90 -8.57 15.99
N GLU A 109 -8.10 -8.16 15.00
CA GLU A 109 -8.52 -7.37 13.87
C GLU A 109 -8.43 -8.23 12.60
N PRO A 110 -9.55 -8.75 12.08
CA PRO A 110 -9.58 -9.37 10.78
C PRO A 110 -9.69 -8.32 9.66
N SER A 111 -9.52 -8.79 8.42
CA SER A 111 -9.70 -7.94 7.24
C SER A 111 -11.10 -7.30 7.22
N GLY A 112 -11.22 -6.08 6.71
CA GLY A 112 -12.51 -5.38 6.63
C GLY A 112 -13.60 -6.06 5.80
N ILE A 113 -13.20 -7.06 5.00
CA ILE A 113 -14.07 -7.89 4.16
C ILE A 113 -14.45 -9.23 4.80
N ALA A 114 -13.90 -9.55 5.99
CA ALA A 114 -14.16 -10.80 6.65
C ALA A 114 -15.60 -10.86 7.17
N GLY A 115 -16.27 -11.99 6.94
CA GLY A 115 -17.55 -12.29 7.55
C GLY A 115 -17.40 -12.49 9.06
N GLY A 116 -17.99 -11.60 9.85
CA GLY A 116 -17.93 -11.65 11.32
C GLY A 116 -18.48 -12.96 11.91
N THR A 117 -19.48 -13.55 11.24
CA THR A 117 -20.08 -14.84 11.63
C THR A 117 -19.08 -16.01 11.63
N ASN A 118 -18.23 -16.13 10.60
CA ASN A 118 -17.26 -17.21 10.48
C ASN A 118 -16.18 -17.12 11.56
N ILE A 119 -15.65 -15.92 11.80
CA ILE A 119 -14.62 -15.71 12.83
C ILE A 119 -15.18 -16.02 14.22
N LYS A 120 -16.37 -15.50 14.53
CA LYS A 120 -17.03 -15.77 15.81
C LYS A 120 -17.30 -17.27 16.00
N LYS A 121 -17.62 -18.01 14.92
CA LYS A 121 -17.79 -19.47 14.94
C LYS A 121 -16.48 -20.20 15.31
N ILE A 122 -15.34 -19.80 14.73
CA ILE A 122 -14.02 -20.36 15.04
C ILE A 122 -13.64 -20.10 16.50
N LEU A 123 -13.80 -18.86 16.97
CA LEU A 123 -13.50 -18.48 18.36
C LEU A 123 -14.36 -19.23 19.37
N ASN A 124 -15.66 -19.33 19.11
CA ASN A 124 -16.60 -20.07 19.97
C ASN A 124 -16.27 -21.57 20.01
N ARG A 125 -15.95 -22.19 18.88
CA ARG A 125 -15.57 -23.60 18.80
C ARG A 125 -14.29 -23.90 19.59
N ASN A 126 -13.37 -22.95 19.65
CA ASN A 126 -12.14 -23.03 20.44
C ASN A 126 -12.32 -22.61 21.91
N GLY A 127 -13.55 -22.31 22.35
CA GLY A 127 -13.88 -22.06 23.75
C GLY A 127 -13.37 -20.72 24.27
N PHE A 128 -13.27 -19.70 23.41
CA PHE A 128 -12.94 -18.33 23.81
C PHE A 128 -14.20 -17.52 24.13
N GLU A 129 -14.16 -16.79 25.24
CA GLU A 129 -15.15 -15.75 25.52
C GLU A 129 -14.80 -14.52 24.68
N THR A 130 -15.70 -14.14 23.77
CA THR A 130 -15.45 -13.10 22.77
C THR A 130 -16.42 -11.94 22.95
N LYS A 131 -15.89 -10.73 23.07
CA LYS A 131 -16.64 -9.47 22.95
C LYS A 131 -16.39 -8.87 21.57
N THR A 132 -17.44 -8.61 20.82
CA THR A 132 -17.37 -8.18 19.42
C THR A 132 -17.72 -6.71 19.30
N ILE A 133 -16.76 -5.90 18.86
CA ILE A 133 -16.91 -4.47 18.61
C ILE A 133 -16.98 -4.29 17.09
N THR A 134 -18.07 -3.77 16.55
CA THR A 134 -18.19 -3.54 15.10
C THR A 134 -18.23 -2.05 14.80
N LEU A 135 -17.34 -1.60 13.92
CA LEU A 135 -17.27 -0.20 13.49
C LEU A 135 -18.11 0.04 12.24
N VAL A 136 -18.81 1.17 12.22
CA VAL A 136 -19.63 1.64 11.10
C VAL A 136 -19.19 3.06 10.75
N ASP A 137 -18.75 3.23 9.50
CA ASP A 137 -18.41 4.53 8.92
C ASP A 137 -19.71 5.31 8.65
N GLU A 138 -19.90 6.44 9.33
CA GLU A 138 -21.06 7.31 9.09
C GLU A 138 -20.92 8.11 7.78
N ASN A 139 -19.73 8.56 7.40
CA ASN A 139 -19.55 9.46 6.25
C ASN A 139 -19.78 8.75 4.92
N HIS A 140 -19.31 7.50 4.80
CA HIS A 140 -19.43 6.73 3.58
C HIS A 140 -20.62 5.75 3.59
N PHE A 141 -21.53 5.87 4.56
CA PHE A 141 -22.63 4.92 4.77
C PHE A 141 -23.52 4.71 3.54
N GLU A 142 -23.88 5.78 2.82
CA GLU A 142 -24.74 5.68 1.63
C GLU A 142 -23.96 5.22 0.38
N GLN A 143 -22.64 5.36 0.40
CA GLN A 143 -21.75 5.12 -0.74
C GLN A 143 -21.20 3.68 -0.78
N ARG A 144 -21.56 2.85 0.22
CA ARG A 144 -21.15 1.45 0.29
C ARG A 144 -21.63 0.66 -0.92
N THR A 145 -20.73 -0.16 -1.44
CA THR A 145 -21.03 -1.18 -2.46
C THR A 145 -22.01 -2.23 -1.92
N ASP A 146 -22.68 -2.96 -2.81
CA ASP A 146 -23.56 -4.06 -2.42
C ASP A 146 -22.82 -5.15 -1.61
N LEU A 147 -21.53 -5.33 -1.88
CA LEU A 147 -20.71 -6.25 -1.13
C LEU A 147 -20.48 -5.76 0.30
N GLU A 148 -20.11 -4.50 0.47
CA GLU A 148 -19.90 -3.92 1.81
C GLU A 148 -21.18 -3.86 2.61
N LYS A 149 -22.32 -3.58 1.97
CA LYS A 149 -23.63 -3.71 2.62
C LYS A 149 -23.81 -5.11 3.20
N ARG A 150 -23.58 -6.16 2.41
CA ARG A 150 -23.68 -7.56 2.88
C ARG A 150 -22.67 -7.89 3.99
N VAL A 151 -21.42 -7.44 3.86
CA VAL A 151 -20.38 -7.67 4.87
C VAL A 151 -20.68 -6.93 6.17
N ASN A 152 -21.05 -5.65 6.09
CA ASN A 152 -21.47 -4.84 7.23
C ASN A 152 -22.67 -5.43 7.92
N GLU A 153 -23.69 -5.87 7.19
CA GLU A 153 -24.82 -6.59 7.78
C GLU A 153 -24.36 -7.84 8.53
N ASN A 154 -23.45 -8.64 7.94
CA ASN A 154 -22.91 -9.83 8.59
C ASN A 154 -22.12 -9.49 9.88
N GLN A 155 -21.33 -8.43 9.85
CA GLN A 155 -20.53 -7.98 10.99
C GLN A 155 -21.41 -7.37 12.10
N VAL A 156 -22.38 -6.54 11.75
CA VAL A 156 -23.33 -5.90 12.69
C VAL A 156 -24.21 -6.94 13.37
N LYS A 157 -24.66 -7.99 12.66
CA LYS A 157 -25.45 -9.09 13.25
C LYS A 157 -24.75 -9.78 14.41
N VAL A 158 -23.42 -9.79 14.42
CA VAL A 158 -22.62 -10.51 15.41
C VAL A 158 -22.06 -9.61 16.51
N ALA A 159 -22.28 -8.31 16.41
CA ALA A 159 -21.76 -7.31 17.32
C ALA A 159 -22.34 -7.44 18.73
N ASP A 160 -21.52 -7.14 19.72
CA ASP A 160 -21.93 -6.89 21.11
C ASP A 160 -22.07 -5.38 21.35
N ILE A 161 -21.19 -4.58 20.75
CA ILE A 161 -21.22 -3.11 20.71
C ILE A 161 -20.97 -2.63 19.27
N ILE A 162 -21.65 -1.56 18.86
CA ILE A 162 -21.38 -0.87 17.59
C ILE A 162 -20.74 0.49 17.84
N GLY A 163 -19.59 0.73 17.22
CA GLY A 163 -18.90 2.01 17.21
C GLY A 163 -19.18 2.78 15.94
N LYS A 164 -19.70 4.00 16.02
CA LYS A 164 -19.83 4.91 14.89
C LYS A 164 -18.53 5.70 14.73
N THR A 165 -17.97 5.68 13.52
CA THR A 165 -16.73 6.38 13.18
C THR A 165 -16.96 7.48 12.16
N TRP A 166 -16.08 8.48 12.18
CA TRP A 166 -16.07 9.62 11.26
C TRP A 166 -17.24 10.59 11.42
N ASN A 167 -17.87 10.60 12.59
CA ASN A 167 -19.15 11.24 12.93
C ASN A 167 -19.20 12.74 12.58
N ASN A 168 -19.59 13.06 11.33
CA ASN A 168 -19.82 14.43 10.87
C ASN A 168 -21.29 14.88 11.08
N GLY A 169 -22.16 13.96 11.50
CA GLY A 169 -23.59 14.19 11.79
C GLY A 169 -24.52 14.12 10.58
N GLU A 170 -24.02 13.94 9.35
CA GLU A 170 -24.85 13.99 8.14
C GLU A 170 -25.73 12.74 7.97
N ASN A 171 -25.19 11.56 8.26
CA ASN A 171 -25.88 10.27 8.04
C ASN A 171 -26.32 9.57 9.33
N THR A 172 -26.20 10.23 10.48
CA THR A 172 -26.38 9.57 11.79
C THR A 172 -27.74 8.90 11.96
N GLU A 173 -28.82 9.54 11.54
CA GLU A 173 -30.16 8.96 11.64
C GLU A 173 -30.31 7.72 10.76
N SER A 174 -29.83 7.76 9.52
CA SER A 174 -29.85 6.62 8.58
C SER A 174 -29.06 5.43 9.12
N VAL A 175 -27.86 5.69 9.65
CA VAL A 175 -26.98 4.67 10.24
C VAL A 175 -27.65 4.01 11.44
N GLU A 176 -28.19 4.82 12.37
CA GLU A 176 -28.82 4.29 13.58
C GLU A 176 -30.11 3.51 13.29
N ASN A 177 -30.91 3.96 12.33
CA ASN A 177 -32.12 3.23 11.92
C ASN A 177 -31.76 1.88 11.30
N TRP A 178 -30.78 1.84 10.39
CA TRP A 178 -30.27 0.60 9.81
C TRP A 178 -29.68 -0.34 10.86
N ILE A 179 -28.95 0.17 11.85
CA ILE A 179 -28.46 -0.62 12.99
C ILE A 179 -29.64 -1.20 13.78
N LYS A 180 -30.67 -0.40 14.09
CA LYS A 180 -31.84 -0.85 14.86
C LYS A 180 -32.61 -1.95 14.13
N ASP A 181 -32.67 -1.90 12.81
CA ASP A 181 -33.33 -2.92 11.98
C ASP A 181 -32.58 -4.26 12.03
N ILE A 182 -31.24 -4.24 12.03
CA ILE A 182 -30.42 -5.45 11.98
C ILE A 182 -30.11 -6.01 13.38
N ALA A 183 -29.77 -5.13 14.31
CA ALA A 183 -29.30 -5.46 15.66
C ALA A 183 -30.07 -4.63 16.70
N PRO A 184 -31.39 -4.86 16.86
CA PRO A 184 -32.22 -4.08 17.77
C PRO A 184 -31.70 -4.15 19.21
N GLY A 185 -31.69 -3.00 19.89
CA GLY A 185 -31.26 -2.86 21.28
C GLY A 185 -29.75 -3.05 21.50
N ILE A 186 -28.94 -3.06 20.44
CA ILE A 186 -27.49 -3.03 20.57
C ILE A 186 -27.01 -1.69 21.10
N GLU A 187 -25.97 -1.73 21.90
CA GLU A 187 -25.32 -0.51 22.37
C GLU A 187 -24.54 0.13 21.22
N ILE A 188 -24.82 1.41 20.98
CA ILE A 188 -24.15 2.25 19.99
C ILE A 188 -23.29 3.26 20.75
N VAL A 189 -22.05 3.42 20.32
CA VAL A 189 -21.10 4.39 20.90
C VAL A 189 -20.46 5.22 19.79
N ASP A 190 -20.24 6.49 20.07
CA ASP A 190 -19.45 7.36 19.19
C ASP A 190 -17.96 7.13 19.44
N ILE A 191 -17.20 6.86 18.38
CA ILE A 191 -15.75 6.70 18.45
C ILE A 191 -15.10 8.09 18.39
N PRO A 192 -14.29 8.48 19.39
CA PRO A 192 -13.60 9.75 19.38
C PRO A 192 -12.66 9.91 18.17
N THR A 193 -12.57 11.13 17.66
CA THR A 193 -11.57 11.54 16.66
C THR A 193 -10.44 12.36 17.31
N GLY A 194 -9.22 12.30 16.76
CA GLY A 194 -8.04 13.00 17.30
C GLY A 194 -7.34 12.23 18.41
N ASP A 195 -6.52 12.91 19.23
CA ASP A 195 -5.58 12.29 20.19
C ASP A 195 -5.99 12.47 21.68
N ASP A 196 -7.29 12.59 21.95
CA ASP A 196 -7.82 12.84 23.29
C ASP A 196 -7.74 11.59 24.19
N LYS A 197 -6.62 11.45 24.91
CA LYS A 197 -6.30 10.28 25.73
C LYS A 197 -7.36 9.94 26.77
N GLU A 198 -8.02 10.93 27.38
CA GLU A 198 -9.04 10.66 28.40
C GLU A 198 -10.30 10.02 27.79
N LYS A 199 -10.69 10.47 26.59
CA LYS A 199 -11.82 9.87 25.87
C LYS A 199 -11.53 8.43 25.47
N PHE A 200 -10.32 8.13 24.97
CA PHE A 200 -9.95 6.75 24.62
C PHE A 200 -9.85 5.84 25.84
N ARG A 201 -9.40 6.36 26.99
CA ARG A 201 -9.43 5.60 28.25
C ARG A 201 -10.86 5.25 28.66
N GLY A 202 -11.76 6.23 28.69
CA GLY A 202 -13.17 5.99 29.02
C GLY A 202 -13.86 5.07 28.02
N LEU A 203 -13.50 5.15 26.74
CA LEU A 203 -13.98 4.23 25.71
C LEU A 203 -13.50 2.80 26.01
N TRP A 204 -12.23 2.58 26.34
CA TRP A 204 -11.72 1.24 26.67
C TRP A 204 -12.40 0.64 27.90
N GLU A 205 -12.60 1.42 28.96
CA GLU A 205 -13.32 0.98 30.16
C GLU A 205 -14.71 0.44 29.77
N LYS A 206 -15.44 1.18 28.94
CA LYS A 206 -16.74 0.78 28.41
C LYS A 206 -16.68 -0.46 27.51
N LEU A 207 -15.72 -0.49 26.59
CA LEU A 207 -15.53 -1.62 25.67
C LEU A 207 -15.05 -2.89 26.40
N SER A 208 -14.48 -2.80 27.59
CA SER A 208 -14.00 -3.95 28.37
C SER A 208 -15.00 -4.50 29.41
N GLU A 209 -16.14 -3.82 29.62
CA GLU A 209 -17.17 -4.30 30.55
C GLU A 209 -17.73 -5.69 30.16
N PRO A 210 -18.07 -6.56 31.14
CA PRO A 210 -18.71 -7.84 30.85
C PRO A 210 -20.05 -7.65 30.12
N THR A 211 -20.29 -8.46 29.09
CA THR A 211 -21.57 -8.43 28.36
C THR A 211 -22.71 -8.90 29.28
N LYS A 212 -23.79 -8.12 29.39
CA LYS A 212 -24.96 -8.49 30.24
C LYS A 212 -25.61 -9.79 29.75
N GLU A 213 -25.76 -10.79 30.63
CA GLU A 213 -26.23 -12.15 30.30
C GLU A 213 -27.57 -12.22 29.53
N ASN A 214 -28.49 -11.30 29.79
CA ASN A 214 -29.81 -11.28 29.15
C ASN A 214 -29.79 -10.94 27.65
N ILE A 215 -28.73 -10.29 27.14
CA ILE A 215 -28.56 -9.97 25.71
C ILE A 215 -27.93 -11.16 24.96
N SER A 216 -27.07 -11.93 25.65
CA SER A 216 -26.34 -13.09 25.13
C SER A 216 -27.28 -14.24 24.72
N ASN A 217 -28.31 -14.54 25.52
CA ASN A 217 -29.20 -15.69 25.26
C ASN A 217 -30.16 -15.47 24.07
N THR A 218 -30.66 -14.26 23.87
CA THR A 218 -31.53 -13.92 22.73
C THR A 218 -30.75 -13.96 21.42
N ARG A 219 -29.49 -13.51 21.42
CA ARG A 219 -28.62 -13.49 20.22
C ARG A 219 -28.01 -14.85 19.86
N LYS A 220 -27.74 -15.72 20.84
CA LYS A 220 -27.37 -17.14 20.60
C LYS A 220 -28.41 -17.89 19.76
N THR A 221 -29.69 -17.52 19.89
CA THR A 221 -30.80 -18.14 19.15
C THR A 221 -30.85 -17.65 17.69
N VAL A 222 -30.58 -16.36 17.44
CA VAL A 222 -30.52 -15.78 16.08
C VAL A 222 -29.34 -16.35 15.28
N PHE A 223 -28.19 -16.57 15.93
CA PHE A 223 -27.01 -17.19 15.29
C PHE A 223 -27.28 -18.61 14.77
N LYS A 224 -28.16 -19.36 15.44
CA LYS A 224 -28.53 -20.73 15.04
C LYS A 224 -29.40 -20.79 13.78
N ILE A 225 -30.07 -19.68 13.44
CA ILE A 225 -31.01 -19.58 12.30
C ILE A 225 -30.27 -19.10 11.03
N LEU A 226 -29.18 -18.34 11.17
CA LEU A 226 -28.36 -17.81 10.07
C LEU A 226 -27.39 -18.83 9.44
N ASP A 227 -27.34 -20.07 9.93
CA ASP A 227 -26.45 -21.16 9.46
C ASP A 227 -26.75 -21.63 8.01
N ASN A 228 -27.82 -21.10 7.37
CA ASN A 228 -28.33 -21.59 6.08
C ASN A 228 -28.12 -20.68 4.86
N THR A 229 -27.42 -19.55 4.98
CA THR A 229 -27.13 -18.68 3.82
C THR A 229 -25.64 -18.31 3.77
N HIS A 230 -24.83 -19.25 3.28
CA HIS A 230 -23.46 -18.95 2.86
C HIS A 230 -23.49 -18.44 1.42
N THR A 231 -23.39 -17.13 1.23
CA THR A 231 -23.08 -16.53 -0.08
C THR A 231 -21.58 -16.28 -0.15
N HIS A 232 -20.86 -17.08 -0.91
CA HIS A 232 -19.45 -16.85 -1.23
C HIS A 232 -19.36 -15.65 -2.18
N ASN A 233 -18.87 -14.51 -1.70
CA ASN A 233 -18.41 -13.43 -2.58
C ASN A 233 -16.89 -13.54 -2.62
N THR A 234 -16.36 -13.98 -3.75
CA THR A 234 -14.92 -14.11 -3.98
C THR A 234 -14.33 -12.74 -4.32
N LEU A 235 -13.82 -12.04 -3.31
CA LEU A 235 -12.88 -10.94 -3.52
C LEU A 235 -11.50 -11.51 -3.81
N SER A 236 -10.77 -10.88 -4.72
CA SER A 236 -9.36 -11.20 -4.96
C SER A 236 -8.47 -10.20 -4.25
N THR A 237 -7.38 -10.72 -3.70
CA THR A 237 -6.42 -9.97 -2.92
C THR A 237 -5.05 -10.14 -3.54
N HIS A 238 -4.43 -9.03 -3.90
CA HIS A 238 -3.12 -9.01 -4.56
C HIS A 238 -2.16 -8.16 -3.74
N SER A 239 -0.95 -8.67 -3.53
CA SER A 239 0.05 -8.05 -2.66
C SER A 239 1.38 -7.94 -3.36
N TYR A 240 1.97 -6.75 -3.28
CA TYR A 240 3.16 -6.39 -4.05
C TYR A 240 4.20 -5.77 -3.12
N GLU A 241 5.38 -6.40 -3.00
CA GLU A 241 6.57 -5.82 -2.34
C GLU A 241 7.43 -5.09 -3.38
N THR A 242 6.88 -4.02 -3.94
CA THR A 242 7.58 -3.20 -4.93
C THR A 242 7.37 -1.73 -4.67
N ASP A 243 8.43 -0.97 -4.89
CA ASP A 243 8.37 0.49 -4.94
C ASP A 243 7.47 0.91 -6.12
N ILE A 244 6.41 1.66 -5.82
CA ILE A 244 5.60 2.33 -6.83
C ILE A 244 5.57 3.83 -6.55
N SER A 245 5.66 4.64 -7.61
CA SER A 245 5.44 6.08 -7.49
C SER A 245 3.95 6.38 -7.29
N LYS A 246 3.65 7.59 -6.82
CA LYS A 246 2.26 8.08 -6.76
C LYS A 246 1.56 8.00 -8.12
N PHE A 247 2.28 8.31 -9.20
CA PHE A 247 1.76 8.19 -10.56
C PHE A 247 1.38 6.75 -10.90
N LYS A 248 2.25 5.79 -10.57
CA LYS A 248 1.97 4.38 -10.84
C LYS A 248 0.75 3.88 -10.05
N LEU A 249 0.56 4.37 -8.82
CA LEU A 249 -0.66 4.10 -8.05
C LEU A 249 -1.92 4.63 -8.74
N GLU A 250 -1.88 5.88 -9.23
CA GLU A 250 -3.00 6.48 -9.99
C GLU A 250 -3.32 5.70 -11.27
N GLU A 251 -2.29 5.21 -11.98
CA GLU A 251 -2.44 4.35 -13.15
C GLU A 251 -3.11 3.02 -12.80
N ILE A 252 -2.68 2.35 -11.73
CA ILE A 252 -3.28 1.10 -11.22
C ILE A 252 -4.76 1.31 -10.88
N ILE A 253 -5.08 2.43 -10.21
CA ILE A 253 -6.47 2.79 -9.87
C ILE A 253 -7.30 2.96 -11.15
N ASN A 254 -6.77 3.62 -12.17
CA ASN A 254 -7.47 3.82 -13.44
C ASN A 254 -7.64 2.52 -14.26
N ILE A 255 -6.62 1.66 -14.28
CA ILE A 255 -6.66 0.36 -15.00
C ILE A 255 -7.72 -0.56 -14.39
N LEU A 256 -7.76 -0.63 -13.05
CA LEU A 256 -8.69 -1.50 -12.35
C LEU A 256 -10.10 -0.89 -12.24
N GLY A 257 -10.22 0.44 -12.21
CA GLY A 257 -11.49 1.16 -12.20
C GLY A 257 -12.44 0.64 -11.12
N ASP A 258 -13.69 0.36 -11.50
CA ASP A 258 -14.74 -0.18 -10.60
C ASP A 258 -14.40 -1.56 -10.03
N ASN A 259 -13.43 -2.28 -10.62
CA ASN A 259 -12.96 -3.54 -10.06
C ASN A 259 -12.13 -3.31 -8.79
N LEU A 260 -11.46 -2.15 -8.63
CA LEU A 260 -10.67 -1.84 -7.44
C LEU A 260 -11.55 -1.33 -6.31
N ILE A 261 -11.67 -2.14 -5.27
CA ILE A 261 -12.44 -1.81 -4.07
C ILE A 261 -11.59 -0.99 -3.09
N ARG A 262 -10.32 -1.37 -2.94
CA ARG A 262 -9.36 -0.68 -2.05
C ARG A 262 -7.94 -0.90 -2.51
N ALA A 263 -7.10 0.11 -2.29
CA ALA A 263 -5.66 -0.05 -2.30
C ALA A 263 -5.07 0.57 -1.04
N LYS A 264 -4.07 -0.06 -0.43
CA LYS A 264 -3.35 0.51 0.71
C LYS A 264 -1.88 0.15 0.59
N GLY A 265 -1.00 1.03 1.02
CA GLY A 265 0.42 0.71 1.00
C GLY A 265 1.31 1.88 1.34
N VAL A 266 2.58 1.69 1.04
CA VAL A 266 3.64 2.67 1.14
C VAL A 266 4.20 2.86 -0.26
N LEU A 267 4.24 4.10 -0.72
CA LEU A 267 4.86 4.48 -2.00
C LEU A 267 6.39 4.43 -1.92
N ALA A 268 7.03 4.46 -3.09
CA ALA A 268 8.43 4.81 -3.23
C ALA A 268 8.69 6.16 -2.53
N GLY A 269 9.60 6.20 -1.56
CA GLY A 269 9.86 7.37 -0.72
C GLY A 269 9.14 7.37 0.64
N GLY A 270 8.40 6.31 0.97
CA GLY A 270 7.93 6.04 2.32
C GLY A 270 6.56 6.63 2.67
N GLN A 271 5.91 7.36 1.75
CA GLN A 271 4.60 7.95 2.01
C GLN A 271 3.51 6.89 2.02
N GLU A 272 2.74 6.81 3.12
CA GLU A 272 1.58 5.92 3.18
C GLU A 272 0.45 6.43 2.28
N PHE A 273 -0.34 5.52 1.73
CA PHE A 273 -1.57 5.83 1.02
C PHE A 273 -2.72 4.90 1.39
N ASP A 274 -3.94 5.41 1.23
CA ASP A 274 -5.18 4.66 1.41
C ASP A 274 -6.18 5.11 0.33
N TYR A 275 -6.59 4.18 -0.53
CA TYR A 275 -7.59 4.36 -1.56
C TYR A 275 -8.84 3.58 -1.20
N VAL A 276 -9.98 4.25 -1.12
CA VAL A 276 -11.28 3.66 -0.85
C VAL A 276 -12.34 4.42 -1.65
N HIS A 277 -13.17 3.71 -2.41
CA HIS A 277 -14.34 4.29 -3.11
C HIS A 277 -14.04 5.55 -3.93
N GLY A 278 -13.00 5.51 -4.77
CA GLY A 278 -12.62 6.66 -5.61
C GLY A 278 -11.89 7.78 -4.86
N SER A 279 -11.74 7.69 -3.54
CA SER A 279 -11.00 8.64 -2.73
C SER A 279 -9.62 8.12 -2.40
N LEU A 280 -8.58 8.82 -2.88
CA LEU A 280 -7.18 8.53 -2.59
C LEU A 280 -6.63 9.53 -1.57
N ASN A 281 -6.22 9.02 -0.41
CA ASN A 281 -5.63 9.81 0.67
C ASN A 281 -4.16 9.43 0.88
N PHE A 282 -3.35 10.42 1.27
CA PHE A 282 -1.94 10.23 1.61
C PHE A 282 -1.72 10.49 3.10
N GLY A 283 -1.01 9.58 3.74
CA GLY A 283 -0.70 9.61 5.18
C GLY A 283 0.72 10.10 5.47
N GLU A 284 1.21 9.71 6.64
CA GLU A 284 2.55 10.05 7.12
C GLU A 284 3.65 9.33 6.31
N PHE A 285 4.89 9.80 6.49
CA PHE A 285 6.07 9.17 5.90
C PHE A 285 6.65 8.12 6.86
N THR A 286 7.05 6.99 6.31
CA THR A 286 7.63 5.86 7.04
C THR A 286 8.97 5.48 6.42
N ASP A 287 9.86 4.87 7.18
CA ASP A 287 11.15 4.37 6.66
C ASP A 287 11.02 3.02 5.93
N LYS A 288 9.79 2.55 5.65
CA LYS A 288 9.57 1.25 5.01
C LYS A 288 9.71 1.32 3.49
N SER A 289 10.21 0.22 2.92
CA SER A 289 10.24 0.01 1.46
C SER A 289 8.82 0.01 0.88
N GLY A 290 8.67 0.36 -0.39
CA GLY A 290 7.38 0.37 -1.05
C GLY A 290 6.74 -1.01 -1.07
N HIS A 291 5.47 -1.05 -0.69
CA HIS A 291 4.66 -2.24 -0.69
C HIS A 291 3.19 -1.85 -0.66
N PHE A 292 2.33 -2.64 -1.28
CA PHE A 292 0.90 -2.35 -1.27
C PHE A 292 0.05 -3.58 -1.52
N ASN A 293 -1.20 -3.47 -1.09
CA ASN A 293 -2.25 -4.45 -1.29
C ASN A 293 -3.37 -3.84 -2.12
N LEU A 294 -3.91 -4.64 -3.04
CA LEU A 294 -5.09 -4.33 -3.84
C LEU A 294 -6.19 -5.34 -3.49
N ILE A 295 -7.41 -4.83 -3.35
CA ILE A 295 -8.62 -5.62 -3.16
C ILE A 295 -9.51 -5.39 -4.36
N THR A 296 -9.83 -6.46 -5.09
CA THR A 296 -10.66 -6.37 -6.28
C THR A 296 -11.92 -7.22 -6.21
N SER A 297 -12.97 -6.75 -6.90
CA SER A 297 -14.26 -7.44 -6.97
C SER A 297 -14.18 -8.78 -7.71
N THR A 298 -13.19 -8.93 -8.59
CA THR A 298 -12.84 -10.11 -9.35
C THR A 298 -11.32 -10.19 -9.55
N ASP A 299 -10.81 -11.41 -9.76
CA ASP A 299 -9.40 -11.66 -10.07
C ASP A 299 -9.01 -11.00 -11.41
N PHE A 300 -7.73 -10.70 -11.59
CA PHE A 300 -7.20 -10.08 -12.82
C PHE A 300 -5.79 -10.58 -13.14
N ASP A 301 -5.38 -10.44 -14.40
CA ASP A 301 -4.02 -10.76 -14.82
C ASP A 301 -3.06 -9.66 -14.33
N GLU A 302 -2.19 -9.98 -13.38
CA GLU A 302 -1.28 -9.01 -12.75
C GLU A 302 -0.32 -8.32 -13.74
N ASN A 303 -0.08 -8.92 -14.92
CA ASN A 303 0.73 -8.30 -15.96
C ASN A 303 0.14 -6.98 -16.47
N ILE A 304 -1.19 -6.79 -16.36
CA ILE A 304 -1.84 -5.54 -16.76
C ILE A 304 -1.40 -4.34 -15.91
N LEU A 305 -0.87 -4.59 -14.70
CA LEU A 305 -0.40 -3.54 -13.82
C LEU A 305 1.01 -3.05 -14.21
N GLY A 306 1.74 -3.79 -15.04
CA GLY A 306 3.11 -3.43 -15.44
C GLY A 306 4.07 -3.32 -14.25
N LEU A 307 3.90 -4.18 -13.24
CA LEU A 307 4.73 -4.21 -12.03
C LEU A 307 5.94 -5.12 -12.22
N ASN A 308 7.14 -4.64 -11.86
CA ASN A 308 8.35 -5.46 -11.82
C ASN A 308 8.37 -6.29 -10.53
N LEU A 309 7.66 -7.43 -10.53
CA LEU A 309 7.66 -8.37 -9.41
C LEU A 309 9.00 -9.12 -9.30
N LYS A 310 9.52 -9.27 -8.08
CA LYS A 310 10.83 -9.88 -7.82
C LYS A 310 10.87 -11.37 -8.19
N GLU A 311 11.55 -11.70 -9.28
CA GLU A 311 12.27 -12.97 -9.38
C GLU A 311 13.75 -12.73 -9.05
N LYS A 312 14.21 -13.31 -7.92
CA LYS A 312 15.60 -13.23 -7.49
C LYS A 312 16.49 -14.02 -8.44
N ASN A 313 17.48 -13.31 -9.02
CA ASN A 313 18.65 -13.80 -9.77
C ASN A 313 18.47 -14.12 -11.26
N MET A 314 17.90 -13.19 -12.03
CA MET A 314 18.18 -13.11 -13.47
C MET A 314 18.38 -11.66 -13.91
N GLU A 315 19.27 -11.44 -14.89
CA GLU A 315 19.27 -10.21 -15.69
C GLU A 315 18.01 -10.26 -16.55
N THR A 316 16.98 -9.51 -16.17
CA THR A 316 15.67 -9.54 -16.83
C THR A 316 15.43 -8.25 -17.61
N ASN A 317 15.05 -8.40 -18.88
CA ASN A 317 14.52 -7.33 -19.70
C ASN A 317 12.99 -7.33 -19.56
N ASN A 318 12.41 -6.34 -18.87
CA ASN A 318 10.97 -6.28 -18.66
C ASN A 318 10.36 -5.15 -19.49
N TYR A 319 10.09 -5.43 -20.76
CA TYR A 319 9.45 -4.50 -21.70
C TYR A 319 8.54 -5.25 -22.68
N ASN A 320 7.42 -4.64 -23.06
CA ASN A 320 6.56 -5.16 -24.12
C ASN A 320 6.94 -4.54 -25.46
N LEU A 321 7.72 -5.26 -26.28
CA LEU A 321 8.20 -4.75 -27.57
C LEU A 321 7.05 -4.27 -28.48
N SER A 322 5.89 -4.94 -28.47
CA SER A 322 4.76 -4.54 -29.31
C SER A 322 4.18 -3.18 -28.93
N GLU A 323 4.17 -2.86 -27.64
CA GLU A 323 3.76 -1.56 -27.11
C GLU A 323 4.79 -0.46 -27.37
N MET A 324 6.09 -0.80 -27.28
CA MET A 324 7.18 0.16 -27.52
C MET A 324 7.28 0.61 -28.98
N LEU A 325 6.79 -0.23 -29.90
CA LEU A 325 6.69 0.05 -31.33
C LEU A 325 5.41 0.82 -31.70
N ASP A 326 4.44 0.97 -30.78
CA ASP A 326 3.21 1.70 -31.03
C ASP A 326 3.38 3.20 -30.76
N PHE A 327 3.20 4.00 -31.81
CA PHE A 327 3.31 5.45 -31.77
C PHE A 327 1.99 6.15 -31.44
N SER A 328 0.88 5.41 -31.37
CA SER A 328 -0.45 5.99 -31.07
C SER A 328 -0.48 6.70 -29.71
N LYS A 329 0.39 6.28 -28.78
CA LYS A 329 0.53 6.83 -27.43
C LYS A 329 1.78 7.68 -27.23
N SER A 330 2.51 8.05 -28.28
CA SER A 330 3.78 8.80 -28.13
C SER A 330 3.58 10.13 -27.39
N GLU A 331 2.51 10.86 -27.67
CA GLU A 331 2.20 12.14 -27.01
C GLU A 331 1.96 11.97 -25.50
N GLU A 332 1.17 10.96 -25.11
CA GLU A 332 0.94 10.62 -23.70
C GLU A 332 2.25 10.31 -22.98
N LYS A 333 3.11 9.48 -23.60
CA LYS A 333 4.42 9.10 -23.07
C LYS A 333 5.36 10.30 -22.91
N ILE A 334 5.36 11.22 -23.89
CA ILE A 334 6.14 12.46 -23.81
C ILE A 334 5.61 13.36 -22.68
N ASN A 335 4.30 13.51 -22.54
CA ASN A 335 3.70 14.31 -21.48
C ASN A 335 4.06 13.79 -20.07
N ILE A 336 4.14 12.47 -19.90
CA ILE A 336 4.65 11.86 -18.66
C ILE A 336 6.09 12.31 -18.40
N LEU A 337 6.98 12.21 -19.40
CA LEU A 337 8.38 12.62 -19.27
C LEU A 337 8.53 14.12 -18.98
N LEU A 338 7.68 14.97 -19.58
CA LEU A 338 7.66 16.41 -19.31
C LEU A 338 7.22 16.72 -17.87
N ARG A 339 6.24 15.99 -17.35
CA ARG A 339 5.83 16.12 -15.95
C ARG A 339 6.96 15.74 -15.00
N GLN A 340 7.61 14.60 -15.25
CA GLN A 340 8.78 14.17 -14.48
C GLN A 340 9.94 15.18 -14.56
N TYR A 341 10.15 15.81 -15.72
CA TYR A 341 11.14 16.87 -15.85
C TYR A 341 10.80 18.10 -15.00
N ASN A 342 9.54 18.53 -14.99
CA ASN A 342 9.08 19.65 -14.17
C ASN A 342 9.22 19.33 -12.66
N GLU A 343 8.80 18.14 -12.23
CA GLU A 343 8.98 17.65 -10.86
C GLU A 343 10.47 17.68 -10.45
N ARG A 344 11.37 17.25 -11.35
CA ARG A 344 12.82 17.34 -11.11
C ARG A 344 13.31 18.79 -10.94
N ASN A 345 12.78 19.72 -11.74
CA ASN A 345 13.15 21.14 -11.65
C ASN A 345 12.66 21.78 -10.34
N GLU A 346 11.46 21.44 -9.90
CA GLU A 346 10.94 21.85 -8.59
C GLU A 346 11.83 21.34 -7.46
N MET A 347 12.23 20.06 -7.51
CA MET A 347 13.18 19.49 -6.54
C MET A 347 14.55 20.18 -6.58
N ASN A 348 15.05 20.57 -7.76
CA ASN A 348 16.29 21.33 -7.86
C ASN A 348 16.20 22.68 -7.14
N PHE A 349 15.09 23.39 -7.34
CA PHE A 349 14.83 24.66 -6.68
C PHE A 349 14.72 24.51 -5.16
N GLU A 350 14.02 23.47 -4.69
CA GLU A 350 13.93 23.16 -3.27
C GLU A 350 15.29 22.77 -2.68
N LEU A 351 16.09 21.96 -3.38
CA LEU A 351 17.46 21.64 -2.98
C LEU A 351 18.32 22.90 -2.86
N GLU A 352 18.23 23.84 -3.79
CA GLU A 352 18.95 25.10 -3.72
C GLU A 352 18.56 25.89 -2.45
N ASN A 353 17.26 26.00 -2.18
CA ASN A 353 16.75 26.64 -0.97
C ASN A 353 17.23 25.96 0.30
N LEU A 354 17.12 24.64 0.38
CA LEU A 354 17.59 23.86 1.54
C LEU A 354 19.09 24.00 1.75
N ASN A 355 19.89 23.97 0.68
CA ASN A 355 21.34 24.18 0.77
C ASN A 355 21.68 25.59 1.27
N ASN A 356 20.93 26.61 0.85
CA ASN A 356 21.09 27.97 1.35
C ASN A 356 20.68 28.08 2.83
N SER A 357 19.60 27.42 3.24
CA SER A 357 19.20 27.34 4.66
C SER A 357 20.23 26.59 5.50
N LEU A 358 20.83 25.52 4.98
CA LEU A 358 21.88 24.76 5.67
C LEU A 358 23.12 25.63 5.97
N LYS A 359 23.53 26.46 4.99
CA LYS A 359 24.63 27.42 5.17
C LYS A 359 24.36 28.44 6.28
N ASN A 360 23.09 28.80 6.49
CA ASN A 360 22.65 29.81 7.44
C ASN A 360 22.17 29.26 8.79
N ALA A 361 22.21 27.93 8.98
CA ALA A 361 21.75 27.27 10.21
C ALA A 361 22.58 27.70 11.42
N LYS A 362 21.89 28.01 12.53
CA LYS A 362 22.51 28.57 13.75
C LYS A 362 22.80 27.51 14.81
N THR A 363 22.05 26.42 14.79
CA THR A 363 22.21 25.30 15.74
C THR A 363 22.58 24.01 15.04
N GLU A 364 23.13 23.06 15.79
CA GLU A 364 23.50 21.74 15.26
C GLU A 364 22.27 20.89 14.93
N GLN A 365 21.20 21.03 15.72
CA GLN A 365 19.92 20.37 15.45
C GLN A 365 19.30 20.86 14.12
N GLU A 366 19.29 22.18 13.88
CA GLU A 366 18.81 22.73 12.60
C GLU A 366 19.64 22.23 11.40
N ARG A 367 20.96 22.12 11.55
CA ARG A 367 21.82 21.55 10.50
C ARG A 367 21.47 20.10 10.21
N GLN A 368 21.25 19.30 11.25
CA GLN A 368 20.89 17.90 11.12
C GLN A 368 19.55 17.74 10.40
N ASP A 369 18.51 18.44 10.85
CA ASP A 369 17.17 18.36 10.24
C ASP A 369 17.17 18.77 8.76
N ILE A 370 17.91 19.82 8.40
CA ILE A 370 18.03 20.27 6.99
C ILE A 370 18.84 19.27 6.17
N SER A 371 19.91 18.69 6.72
CA SER A 371 20.72 17.68 6.03
C SER A 371 19.94 16.40 5.74
N GLU A 372 19.09 15.97 6.67
CA GLU A 372 18.17 14.84 6.46
C GLU A 372 17.17 15.12 5.33
N LYS A 373 16.59 16.32 5.29
CA LYS A 373 15.70 16.74 4.19
C LYS A 373 16.40 16.76 2.84
N ILE A 374 17.62 17.30 2.77
CA ILE A 374 18.44 17.28 1.55
C ILE A 374 18.71 15.85 1.09
N THR A 375 19.05 14.96 2.03
CA THR A 375 19.35 13.56 1.73
C THR A 375 18.12 12.84 1.17
N LYS A 376 16.96 13.01 1.80
CA LYS A 376 15.68 12.47 1.32
C LYS A 376 15.31 13.00 -0.05
N LEU A 377 15.43 14.31 -0.27
CA LEU A 377 15.08 14.94 -1.55
C LEU A 377 16.03 14.53 -2.69
N LYS A 378 17.33 14.37 -2.41
CA LYS A 378 18.30 13.80 -3.38
C LYS A 378 17.96 12.37 -3.74
N PHE A 379 17.59 11.55 -2.76
CA PHE A 379 17.17 10.17 -3.01
C PHE A 379 15.92 10.12 -3.91
N THR A 380 14.91 10.96 -3.65
CA THR A 380 13.72 11.09 -4.51
C THR A 380 14.09 11.56 -5.91
N GLN A 381 15.00 12.53 -6.04
CA GLN A 381 15.48 13.01 -7.32
C GLN A 381 16.20 11.90 -8.12
N ASP A 382 17.03 11.09 -7.47
CA ASP A 382 17.73 9.97 -8.10
C ASP A 382 16.73 8.89 -8.57
N LYS A 383 15.74 8.55 -7.72
CA LYS A 383 14.66 7.60 -8.07
C LYS A 383 13.79 8.09 -9.23
N LEU A 384 13.40 9.36 -9.24
CA LEU A 384 12.70 9.96 -10.38
C LEU A 384 13.56 9.86 -11.64
N GLY A 385 14.86 10.14 -11.50
CA GLY A 385 15.84 9.98 -12.55
C GLY A 385 15.87 8.56 -13.11
N ASP A 386 15.80 7.54 -12.26
CA ASP A 386 15.73 6.11 -12.61
C ASP A 386 14.43 5.74 -13.34
N ASP A 387 13.29 6.28 -12.90
CA ASP A 387 11.96 6.07 -13.46
C ASP A 387 11.76 6.70 -14.85
N MET A 388 12.52 7.76 -15.18
CA MET A 388 12.50 8.32 -16.53
C MET A 388 13.10 7.32 -17.53
N LYS A 389 12.23 6.67 -18.30
CA LYS A 389 12.57 5.71 -19.36
C LYS A 389 12.06 6.19 -20.71
N TYR A 390 12.81 5.90 -21.76
CA TYR A 390 12.47 6.32 -23.11
C TYR A 390 12.19 5.12 -24.00
N ASP A 391 10.90 4.88 -24.23
CA ASP A 391 10.40 3.71 -24.96
C ASP A 391 11.01 3.54 -26.34
N ASN A 392 11.36 4.65 -27.00
CA ASN A 392 12.10 4.65 -28.24
C ASN A 392 12.88 5.97 -28.43
N PRO A 393 13.87 6.00 -29.36
CA PRO A 393 14.63 7.21 -29.63
C PRO A 393 13.80 8.41 -30.08
N TYR A 394 12.69 8.18 -30.81
CA TYR A 394 11.81 9.26 -31.23
C TYR A 394 11.23 10.00 -30.01
N ILE A 395 10.64 9.27 -29.06
CA ILE A 395 10.09 9.83 -27.82
C ILE A 395 11.19 10.55 -27.03
N TRP A 396 12.38 9.98 -26.96
CA TRP A 396 13.52 10.60 -26.27
C TRP A 396 13.92 11.95 -26.88
N VAL A 397 14.09 12.02 -28.20
CA VAL A 397 14.51 13.24 -28.89
C VAL A 397 13.41 14.29 -28.82
N GLU A 398 12.16 13.91 -29.07
CA GLU A 398 10.99 14.80 -28.96
C GLU A 398 10.87 15.39 -27.55
N TYR A 399 10.99 14.56 -26.52
CA TYR A 399 11.03 15.03 -25.13
C TYR A 399 12.16 16.05 -24.90
N LYS A 400 13.34 15.86 -25.48
CA LYS A 400 14.46 16.81 -25.32
C LYS A 400 14.20 18.15 -25.96
N ILE A 401 13.53 18.18 -27.11
CA ILE A 401 13.09 19.43 -27.74
C ILE A 401 12.12 20.15 -26.80
N GLN A 402 11.06 19.44 -26.36
CA GLN A 402 9.98 20.06 -25.59
C GLN A 402 10.38 20.47 -24.17
N ALA A 403 11.14 19.63 -23.45
CA ALA A 403 11.52 19.89 -22.06
C ALA A 403 12.46 21.10 -21.91
N TYR A 404 13.28 21.38 -22.92
CA TYR A 404 14.28 22.44 -22.87
C TYR A 404 13.86 23.71 -23.65
N ALA A 405 12.69 23.69 -24.29
CA ALA A 405 12.19 24.82 -25.07
C ALA A 405 12.07 26.10 -24.22
N GLY A 406 12.61 27.22 -24.74
CA GLY A 406 12.50 28.54 -24.12
C GLY A 406 13.25 28.73 -22.78
N GLY A 407 14.07 27.77 -22.36
CA GLY A 407 14.81 27.80 -21.08
C GLY A 407 16.31 28.04 -21.22
N ALA A 408 17.00 28.20 -20.08
CA ALA A 408 18.46 28.22 -20.05
C ALA A 408 19.01 26.83 -20.39
N GLY A 409 19.71 26.71 -21.52
CA GLY A 409 20.17 25.42 -22.06
C GLY A 409 19.17 24.79 -23.04
N GLU A 410 18.44 25.62 -23.80
CA GLU A 410 17.56 25.19 -24.88
C GLU A 410 18.24 24.22 -25.86
N ILE A 411 17.52 23.16 -26.24
CA ILE A 411 17.96 22.18 -27.23
C ILE A 411 17.17 22.44 -28.50
N LYS A 412 17.70 23.30 -29.38
CA LYS A 412 17.01 23.74 -30.60
C LYS A 412 17.59 23.12 -31.86
N THR A 413 18.92 23.08 -31.93
CA THR A 413 19.69 22.59 -33.08
C THR A 413 20.34 21.25 -32.81
N ILE A 414 20.81 20.59 -33.88
CA ILE A 414 21.64 19.39 -33.76
C ILE A 414 22.87 19.66 -32.88
N ASN A 415 23.50 20.83 -33.00
CA ASN A 415 24.67 21.18 -32.19
C ASN A 415 24.33 21.36 -30.70
N ASP A 416 23.17 21.92 -30.35
CA ASP A 416 22.71 22.01 -28.97
C ASP A 416 22.50 20.61 -28.38
N PHE A 417 21.91 19.70 -29.16
CA PHE A 417 21.69 18.32 -28.76
C PHE A 417 22.99 17.56 -28.52
N ARG A 418 23.96 17.68 -29.42
CA ARG A 418 25.32 17.15 -29.27
C ARG A 418 25.95 17.67 -27.98
N THR A 419 25.96 18.99 -27.80
CA THR A 419 26.60 19.65 -26.66
C THR A 419 25.96 19.23 -25.34
N HIS A 420 24.63 19.11 -25.31
CA HIS A 420 23.89 18.68 -24.13
C HIS A 420 24.18 17.22 -23.75
N CYS A 421 24.12 16.30 -24.72
CA CYS A 421 24.27 14.87 -24.45
C CYS A 421 25.73 14.40 -24.33
N ASN A 422 26.71 15.09 -24.90
CA ASN A 422 28.11 14.65 -24.94
C ASN A 422 28.88 14.79 -23.60
N LYS A 423 28.16 14.91 -22.48
CA LYS A 423 28.79 14.94 -21.14
C LYS A 423 29.35 13.56 -20.76
N PRO A 424 30.56 13.48 -20.16
CA PRO A 424 31.14 12.22 -19.68
C PRO A 424 30.21 11.50 -18.69
N ASP A 425 30.15 10.17 -18.77
CA ASP A 425 29.36 9.27 -17.90
C ASP A 425 27.84 9.54 -17.85
N TYR A 426 27.33 10.39 -18.75
CA TYR A 426 25.93 10.75 -18.81
C TYR A 426 25.14 9.80 -19.73
N ILE A 427 24.01 9.28 -19.23
CA ILE A 427 23.16 8.33 -19.96
C ILE A 427 22.68 8.91 -21.31
N CYS A 428 22.40 10.22 -21.38
CA CYS A 428 22.06 10.93 -22.64
C CYS A 428 23.11 10.68 -23.73
N GLY A 429 24.39 10.73 -23.36
CA GLY A 429 25.46 10.53 -24.33
C GLY A 429 25.60 9.09 -24.78
N LYS A 430 25.24 8.11 -23.93
CA LYS A 430 25.21 6.69 -24.32
C LYS A 430 24.10 6.42 -25.32
N ARG A 431 22.92 7.02 -25.11
CA ARG A 431 21.80 7.00 -26.08
C ARG A 431 22.18 7.62 -27.41
N LEU A 432 22.84 8.79 -27.37
CA LEU A 432 23.28 9.49 -28.58
C LEU A 432 24.29 8.65 -29.36
N ASP A 433 25.30 8.11 -28.68
CA ASP A 433 26.31 7.24 -29.29
C ASP A 433 25.69 6.01 -29.93
N PHE A 434 24.79 5.33 -29.22
CA PHE A 434 24.06 4.17 -29.73
C PHE A 434 23.21 4.51 -30.95
N LEU A 435 22.41 5.58 -30.90
CA LEU A 435 21.60 6.04 -32.03
C LEU A 435 22.48 6.38 -33.23
N ASN A 436 23.56 7.13 -33.01
CA ASN A 436 24.48 7.55 -34.07
C ASN A 436 25.13 6.36 -34.77
N LYS A 437 25.53 5.32 -34.02
CA LYS A 437 26.08 4.10 -34.59
C LYS A 437 25.14 3.46 -35.63
N TYR A 438 23.85 3.34 -35.32
CA TYR A 438 22.88 2.74 -36.24
C TYR A 438 22.52 3.64 -37.42
N LEU A 439 22.53 4.96 -37.22
CA LEU A 439 22.35 5.91 -38.32
C LEU A 439 23.50 5.80 -39.33
N LYS A 440 24.74 5.65 -38.86
CA LYS A 440 25.90 5.44 -39.73
C LYS A 440 25.80 4.10 -40.47
N GLU A 441 25.52 3.02 -39.75
CA GLU A 441 25.49 1.66 -40.33
C GLU A 441 24.36 1.47 -41.35
N LYS A 442 23.18 2.06 -41.11
CA LYS A 442 21.98 1.80 -41.92
C LYS A 442 21.64 2.90 -42.93
N TYR A 443 22.03 4.15 -42.64
CA TYR A 443 21.64 5.32 -43.44
C TYR A 443 22.82 6.17 -43.91
N ASP A 444 24.07 5.80 -43.59
CA ASP A 444 25.28 6.59 -43.88
C ASP A 444 25.21 8.03 -43.32
N LEU A 445 24.52 8.18 -42.18
CA LEU A 445 24.33 9.45 -41.48
C LEU A 445 25.09 9.46 -40.16
N ASP A 446 25.97 10.44 -39.97
CA ASP A 446 26.71 10.67 -38.74
C ASP A 446 26.24 11.99 -38.10
N ILE A 447 25.36 11.87 -37.11
CA ILE A 447 24.91 13.02 -36.32
C ILE A 447 26.08 13.71 -35.63
N MET A 448 27.23 13.08 -35.41
CA MET A 448 28.38 13.71 -34.75
C MET A 448 29.34 14.43 -35.72
N ASP A 449 29.11 14.35 -37.03
CA ASP A 449 29.93 14.99 -38.08
C ASP A 449 29.14 16.09 -38.80
N ASP A 450 29.63 17.34 -38.72
CA ASP A 450 29.04 18.50 -39.42
C ASP A 450 29.02 18.35 -40.95
N ASN A 451 29.89 17.50 -41.51
CA ASN A 451 29.87 17.22 -42.96
C ASN A 451 28.76 16.24 -43.37
N SER A 452 28.17 15.53 -42.40
CA SER A 452 27.08 14.59 -42.62
C SER A 452 25.73 15.20 -42.25
N VAL A 453 25.62 15.81 -41.06
CA VAL A 453 24.42 16.52 -40.59
C VAL A 453 24.81 17.91 -40.12
N ASP A 454 24.24 18.95 -40.72
CA ASP A 454 24.54 20.35 -40.38
C ASP A 454 24.17 20.61 -38.92
N GLY A 455 25.16 20.99 -38.09
CA GLY A 455 24.94 21.31 -36.69
C GLY A 455 23.92 22.43 -36.45
N ASN A 456 23.66 23.29 -37.44
CA ASN A 456 22.68 24.38 -37.36
C ASN A 456 21.26 23.96 -37.75
N GLU A 457 21.07 22.76 -38.30
CA GLU A 457 19.74 22.22 -38.60
C GLU A 457 18.91 22.13 -37.32
N TYR A 458 17.62 22.46 -37.44
CA TYR A 458 16.70 22.33 -36.33
C TYR A 458 16.48 20.86 -35.99
N LEU A 459 16.62 20.51 -34.71
CA LEU A 459 16.45 19.13 -34.26
C LEU A 459 15.02 18.62 -34.54
N SER A 460 14.02 19.51 -34.51
CA SER A 460 12.64 19.18 -34.88
C SER A 460 12.50 18.83 -36.37
N GLU A 461 13.15 19.58 -37.26
CA GLU A 461 13.14 19.29 -38.70
C GLU A 461 13.85 17.97 -39.00
N PHE A 462 14.97 17.72 -38.32
CA PHE A 462 15.67 16.44 -38.41
C PHE A 462 14.82 15.28 -37.86
N LEU A 463 14.00 15.49 -36.84
CA LEU A 463 13.10 14.45 -36.33
C LEU A 463 11.93 14.17 -37.28
N GLU A 464 11.43 15.22 -37.95
CA GLU A 464 10.35 15.15 -38.94
C GLU A 464 10.75 14.44 -40.24
N ASN A 465 12.05 14.35 -40.55
CA ASN A 465 12.54 13.60 -41.72
C ASN A 465 12.22 12.10 -41.68
N GLY A 466 11.77 11.59 -40.53
CA GLY A 466 11.24 10.24 -40.35
C GLY A 466 12.30 9.16 -40.07
N ILE A 467 13.60 9.45 -40.22
CA ILE A 467 14.66 8.43 -40.09
C ILE A 467 14.73 7.86 -38.67
N ILE A 468 14.66 8.73 -37.65
CA ILE A 468 14.61 8.30 -36.24
C ILE A 468 13.34 7.48 -35.98
N LYS A 469 12.21 7.86 -36.60
CA LYS A 469 10.94 7.15 -36.45
C LYS A 469 10.99 5.76 -37.09
N GLU A 470 11.58 5.64 -38.28
CA GLU A 470 11.81 4.35 -38.95
C GLU A 470 12.72 3.43 -38.13
N LEU A 471 13.81 3.95 -37.56
CA LEU A 471 14.66 3.20 -36.64
C LEU A 471 13.88 2.75 -35.40
N SER A 472 13.07 3.64 -34.85
CA SER A 472 12.21 3.37 -33.71
C SER A 472 11.07 2.38 -33.99
N GLN A 473 10.86 1.98 -35.25
CA GLN A 473 9.96 0.90 -35.68
C GLN A 473 10.70 -0.39 -36.05
N ASN A 474 12.03 -0.36 -36.13
CA ASN A 474 12.84 -1.53 -36.45
C ASN A 474 13.00 -2.42 -35.22
N LYS A 475 12.49 -3.66 -35.29
CA LYS A 475 12.49 -4.61 -34.17
C LYS A 475 13.88 -4.91 -33.62
N GLU A 476 14.86 -5.18 -34.49
CA GLU A 476 16.22 -5.54 -34.05
C GLU A 476 16.91 -4.37 -33.34
N PHE A 477 16.76 -3.17 -33.88
CA PHE A 477 17.24 -1.95 -33.24
C PHE A 477 16.57 -1.75 -31.87
N MET A 478 15.24 -1.87 -31.81
CA MET A 478 14.46 -1.63 -30.61
C MET A 478 14.71 -2.65 -29.51
N GLU A 479 14.88 -3.93 -29.82
CA GLU A 479 15.27 -4.95 -28.84
C GLU A 479 16.60 -4.59 -28.15
N LYS A 480 17.58 -4.11 -28.93
CA LYS A 480 18.87 -3.68 -28.39
C LYS A 480 18.74 -2.39 -27.58
N TRP A 481 18.03 -1.38 -28.09
CA TRP A 481 17.76 -0.15 -27.34
C TRP A 481 17.12 -0.44 -25.97
N LEU A 482 16.04 -1.22 -25.97
CA LEU A 482 15.29 -1.56 -24.77
C LEU A 482 16.10 -2.43 -23.81
N SER A 483 16.98 -3.30 -24.30
CA SER A 483 17.91 -4.07 -23.47
C SER A 483 18.90 -3.21 -22.67
N TYR A 484 19.12 -1.96 -23.09
CA TYR A 484 19.91 -0.98 -22.34
C TYR A 484 19.04 -0.03 -21.53
N GLU A 485 17.92 0.41 -22.07
CA GLU A 485 17.03 1.40 -21.44
C GLU A 485 16.29 0.83 -20.23
N TYR A 486 15.84 -0.42 -20.33
CA TYR A 486 15.07 -1.12 -19.30
C TYR A 486 15.92 -2.10 -18.48
N PHE A 487 17.24 -2.01 -18.58
CA PHE A 487 18.16 -2.93 -17.93
C PHE A 487 18.09 -2.83 -16.40
N MET A 488 17.90 -3.99 -15.76
CA MET A 488 17.88 -4.15 -14.30
C MET A 488 18.98 -5.13 -13.88
N ARG A 489 19.64 -4.86 -12.74
CA ARG A 489 20.60 -5.79 -12.12
C ARG A 489 20.07 -6.19 -10.74
N GLY A 490 19.35 -7.32 -10.68
CA GLY A 490 18.54 -7.63 -9.51
C GLY A 490 17.44 -6.57 -9.36
N ASP A 491 17.30 -5.99 -8.16
CA ASP A 491 16.32 -4.94 -7.87
C ASP A 491 16.82 -3.52 -8.23
N GLU A 492 18.05 -3.36 -8.74
CA GLU A 492 18.63 -2.05 -9.04
C GLU A 492 18.46 -1.65 -10.52
N VAL A 493 18.04 -0.40 -10.75
CA VAL A 493 18.03 0.18 -12.09
C VAL A 493 19.48 0.32 -12.58
N ALA A 494 19.76 -0.34 -13.71
CA ALA A 494 21.09 -0.43 -14.30
C ALA A 494 21.14 0.14 -15.72
N LYS A 495 20.15 0.94 -16.11
CA LYS A 495 19.99 1.46 -17.46
C LYS A 495 21.29 2.02 -18.03
N TRP A 496 21.67 1.53 -19.20
CA TRP A 496 22.90 1.87 -19.93
C TRP A 496 24.21 1.66 -19.16
N LYS A 497 24.25 1.02 -17.98
CA LYS A 497 25.50 0.77 -17.23
C LYS A 497 26.43 -0.21 -17.96
N ASN A 498 25.87 -1.20 -18.64
CA ASN A 498 26.58 -2.20 -19.46
C ASN A 498 26.94 -1.72 -20.88
N TYR A 499 26.43 -0.57 -21.32
CA TYR A 499 26.82 0.02 -22.60
C TYR A 499 28.13 0.80 -22.48
N VAL A 500 29.10 0.46 -23.32
CA VAL A 500 30.39 1.14 -23.44
C VAL A 500 30.36 1.98 -24.72
N LYS A 501 30.60 3.30 -24.59
CA LYS A 501 30.73 4.19 -25.75
C LYS A 501 31.98 3.79 -26.54
N ASN A 502 31.87 3.77 -27.86
CA ASN A 502 33.01 3.50 -28.74
C ASN A 502 33.84 4.75 -29.04
#